data_AF-A0A6C0L901-F1
#
_entry.id   AF-A0A6C0L901-F1
#
_cell.length_a   1.000
_cell.length_b   1.000
_cell.length_c   1.000
_cell.angle_alpha   90.00
_cell.angle_beta   90.00
_cell.angle_gamma   90.00
#
_symmetry.space_group_name_H-M   'P 1'
#
loop_
_entity.id
_entity.type
_entity.pdbx_description
1 polymer ?
#
loop_
_entity_poly.entity_id
_entity_poly.type
_entity_poly.pdbx_seq_one_letter_code
_entity_poly.pdbx_strand_id
1 'polypeptide(L)'
;MFTETYLQTTDPKLPFSQLITAPIITNILVSVVFHTIVYSSFVNLLSFIFTGKILSTSINYRLLLSLFVIMIFGFVARFLHVKDIYKAYHNDLDKTRSHLDKLFISWIFIS
;
A
#
# COMPACT_ATOMS: atom_id res chain seq x y z
N MET A 1 -12.90 -3.54 4.83
CA MET A 1 -11.89 -4.12 3.92
C MET A 1 -10.55 -3.41 4.05
N PHE A 2 -10.31 -2.23 3.47
CA PHE A 2 -8.97 -1.58 3.54
C PHE A 2 -8.48 -1.28 4.96
N THR A 3 -9.34 -0.77 5.85
CA THR A 3 -8.98 -0.55 7.26
C THR A 3 -8.64 -1.85 7.99
N GLU A 4 -9.32 -2.94 7.67
CA GLU A 4 -9.07 -4.26 8.25
C GLU A 4 -7.74 -4.82 7.75
N THR A 5 -7.50 -4.76 6.43
CA THR A 5 -6.22 -5.09 5.82
C THR A 5 -5.10 -4.26 6.43
N TYR A 6 -5.32 -2.96 6.64
CA TYR A 6 -4.37 -2.07 7.29
C TYR A 6 -4.05 -2.60 8.69
N LEU A 7 -5.05 -2.77 9.54
CA LEU A 7 -4.87 -3.18 10.94
C LEU A 7 -4.17 -4.54 11.06
N GLN A 8 -4.55 -5.50 10.20
CA GLN A 8 -3.93 -6.83 10.14
C GLN A 8 -2.46 -6.76 9.70
N THR A 9 -2.16 -5.95 8.68
CA THR A 9 -0.80 -5.86 8.12
C THR A 9 0.10 -4.89 8.88
N THR A 10 -0.46 -4.10 9.80
CA THR A 10 0.27 -3.31 10.80
C THR A 10 0.48 -4.02 12.13
N ASP A 11 0.01 -5.25 12.29
CA ASP A 11 0.33 -6.03 13.50
C ASP A 11 1.78 -6.50 13.44
N PRO A 12 2.69 -6.00 14.32
CA PRO A 12 4.09 -6.41 14.31
C PRO A 12 4.28 -7.88 14.69
N LYS A 13 3.30 -8.51 15.34
CA LYS A 13 3.33 -9.92 15.72
C LYS A 13 2.96 -10.85 14.57
N LEU A 14 2.43 -10.33 13.46
CA LEU A 14 2.06 -11.13 12.31
C LEU A 14 3.33 -11.74 11.66
N PRO A 15 3.45 -13.08 11.57
CA PRO A 15 4.55 -13.70 10.83
C PRO A 15 4.36 -13.51 9.33
N PHE A 16 5.47 -13.43 8.58
CA PHE A 16 5.43 -13.18 7.14
C PHE A 16 4.65 -14.29 6.38
N SER A 17 4.71 -15.54 6.86
CA SER A 17 3.98 -16.67 6.29
C SER A 17 2.46 -16.49 6.33
N GLN A 18 1.93 -15.76 7.31
CA GLN A 18 0.49 -15.50 7.40
C GLN A 18 0.01 -14.47 6.38
N LEU A 19 0.89 -13.61 5.83
CA LEU A 19 0.52 -12.69 4.74
C LEU A 19 0.06 -13.41 3.47
N ILE A 20 0.53 -14.64 3.26
CA ILE A 20 0.25 -15.44 2.06
C ILE A 20 -1.05 -16.26 2.22
N THR A 21 -1.69 -16.23 3.40
CA THR A 21 -2.97 -16.91 3.59
C THR A 21 -4.07 -16.29 2.75
N ALA A 22 -4.96 -17.13 2.20
CA ALA A 22 -5.97 -16.78 1.21
C ALA A 22 -6.78 -15.49 1.49
N PRO A 23 -7.31 -15.23 2.71
CA PRO A 23 -8.08 -14.01 2.94
C PRO A 23 -7.19 -12.75 2.94
N ILE A 24 -5.98 -12.82 3.49
CA ILE A 24 -5.08 -11.67 3.61
C ILE A 24 -4.50 -11.31 2.23
N ILE A 25 -3.99 -12.30 1.49
CA ILE A 25 -3.39 -12.05 0.17
C ILE A 25 -4.42 -11.52 -0.84
N THR A 26 -5.68 -12.01 -0.77
CA THR A 26 -6.75 -11.50 -1.64
C THR A 26 -7.03 -10.03 -1.34
N ASN A 27 -7.14 -9.66 -0.06
CA ASN A 27 -7.36 -8.28 0.35
C ASN A 27 -6.21 -7.35 -0.05
N ILE A 28 -4.96 -7.82 0.05
CA ILE A 28 -3.77 -7.09 -0.40
C ILE A 28 -3.84 -6.88 -1.93
N LEU A 29 -4.13 -7.93 -2.71
CA LEU A 29 -4.23 -7.82 -4.16
C LEU A 29 -5.34 -6.86 -4.60
N VAL A 30 -6.52 -6.95 -3.98
CA VAL A 30 -7.64 -6.02 -4.28
C VAL A 30 -7.23 -4.59 -3.98
N SER A 31 -6.50 -4.35 -2.89
CA SER A 31 -5.95 -3.04 -2.57
C SER A 31 -4.94 -2.54 -3.59
N VAL A 32 -3.97 -3.38 -3.96
CA VAL A 32 -2.96 -3.03 -4.96
C VAL A 32 -3.64 -2.65 -6.28
N VAL A 33 -4.62 -3.42 -6.73
CA VAL A 33 -5.39 -3.12 -7.95
C VAL A 33 -6.18 -1.81 -7.80
N PHE A 34 -6.88 -1.62 -6.69
CA PHE A 34 -7.66 -0.41 -6.43
C PHE A 34 -6.79 0.85 -6.49
N HIS A 35 -5.68 0.87 -5.74
CA HIS A 35 -4.76 2.00 -5.72
C HIS A 35 -4.08 2.22 -7.08
N THR A 36 -3.72 1.16 -7.79
CA THR A 36 -3.16 1.26 -9.15
C THR A 36 -4.13 1.95 -10.10
N ILE A 37 -5.43 1.64 -10.02
CA ILE A 37 -6.48 2.28 -10.82
C ILE A 37 -6.66 3.74 -10.42
N VAL A 38 -6.73 4.03 -9.11
CA VAL A 38 -6.88 5.40 -8.59
C VAL A 38 -5.72 6.29 -9.03
N TYR A 39 -4.47 5.80 -8.88
CA TYR A 39 -3.29 6.56 -9.28
C TYR A 39 -3.16 6.72 -10.79
N SER A 40 -3.45 5.68 -11.56
CA SER A 40 -3.47 5.80 -13.02
C SER A 40 -4.52 6.81 -13.49
N SER A 41 -5.72 6.78 -12.89
CA SER A 41 -6.79 7.74 -13.15
C SER A 41 -6.35 9.17 -12.81
N PHE A 42 -5.72 9.37 -11.66
CA PHE A 42 -5.21 10.67 -11.25
C PHE A 42 -4.15 11.21 -12.21
N VAL A 43 -3.19 10.38 -12.63
CA VAL A 43 -2.16 10.78 -13.61
C VAL A 43 -2.79 11.11 -14.97
N ASN A 44 -3.79 10.36 -15.43
CA ASN A 44 -4.51 10.68 -16.66
C ASN A 44 -5.32 11.97 -16.55
N LEU A 45 -5.93 12.24 -15.38
CA LEU A 45 -6.61 13.50 -15.11
C LEU A 45 -5.64 14.68 -15.17
N LEU A 46 -4.46 14.56 -14.56
CA LEU A 46 -3.42 15.58 -14.65
C LEU A 46 -2.96 15.78 -16.10
N SER A 47 -2.70 14.70 -16.84
CA SER A 47 -2.36 14.76 -18.26
C SER A 47 -3.44 15.51 -19.05
N PHE A 48 -4.72 15.22 -18.78
CA PHE A 48 -5.84 15.89 -19.43
C PHE A 48 -5.89 17.39 -19.09
N ILE A 49 -5.70 17.77 -17.83
CA ILE A 49 -5.70 19.18 -17.39
C ILE A 49 -4.58 19.98 -18.07
N PHE A 50 -3.36 19.42 -18.15
CA PHE A 50 -2.19 20.16 -18.66
C PHE A 50 -2.00 20.06 -20.18
N THR A 51 -2.44 18.98 -20.82
CA THR A 51 -2.17 18.72 -22.25
C THR A 51 -3.43 18.59 -23.10
N GLY A 52 -4.62 18.59 -22.47
CA GLY A 52 -5.90 18.36 -23.14
C GLY A 52 -6.10 16.91 -23.61
N LYS A 53 -5.19 15.99 -23.28
CA LYS A 53 -5.20 14.61 -23.74
C LYS A 53 -4.92 13.64 -22.60
N ILE A 54 -5.59 12.50 -22.64
CA ILE A 54 -5.22 11.34 -21.84
C ILE A 54 -3.93 10.71 -22.39
N LEU A 55 -3.26 9.92 -21.56
CA LEU A 55 -2.04 9.23 -21.98
C LEU A 55 -2.35 8.18 -23.06
N SER A 56 -1.40 7.99 -23.99
CA SER A 56 -1.54 6.94 -25.00
C SER A 56 -1.57 5.55 -24.36
N THR A 57 -2.18 4.57 -25.03
CA THR A 57 -2.32 3.20 -24.50
C THR A 57 -0.98 2.59 -24.08
N SER A 58 0.09 2.82 -24.86
CA SER A 58 1.42 2.30 -24.52
C SER A 58 1.98 2.91 -23.23
N ILE A 59 1.80 4.23 -23.04
CA ILE A 59 2.25 4.92 -21.82
C ILE A 59 1.40 4.48 -20.63
N ASN A 60 0.08 4.38 -20.80
CA ASN A 60 -0.83 3.90 -19.76
C ASN A 60 -0.50 2.48 -19.31
N TYR A 61 -0.16 1.58 -20.24
CA TYR A 61 0.27 0.23 -19.89
C TYR A 61 1.56 0.23 -19.05
N ARG A 62 2.56 1.02 -19.45
CA ARG A 62 3.82 1.17 -18.69
C ARG A 62 3.58 1.78 -17.31
N LEU A 63 2.69 2.77 -17.22
CA LEU A 63 2.29 3.39 -15.97
C LEU A 63 1.64 2.38 -15.02
N LEU A 64 0.64 1.63 -15.51
CA LEU A 64 -0.04 0.60 -14.73
C LEU A 64 0.92 -0.48 -14.24
N LEU A 65 1.80 -0.98 -15.11
CA LEU A 65 2.82 -1.96 -14.73
C LEU A 65 3.77 -1.41 -13.65
N SER A 66 4.25 -0.19 -13.83
CA SER A 66 5.17 0.46 -12.88
C SER A 66 4.51 0.68 -11.53
N LEU A 67 3.27 1.20 -11.52
CA LEU A 67 2.48 1.39 -10.31
C LEU A 67 2.23 0.06 -9.60
N PHE A 68 1.82 -0.98 -10.33
CA PHE A 68 1.58 -2.29 -9.76
C PHE A 68 2.82 -2.85 -9.05
N VAL A 69 3.99 -2.75 -9.68
CA VAL A 69 5.26 -3.18 -9.10
C VAL A 69 5.61 -2.36 -7.85
N ILE A 70 5.51 -1.02 -7.93
CA ILE A 70 5.79 -0.12 -6.79
C ILE A 70 4.85 -0.41 -5.62
N MET A 71 3.56 -0.67 -5.88
CA MET A 71 2.59 -0.98 -4.83
C MET A 71 2.92 -2.28 -4.10
N ILE A 72 3.33 -3.33 -4.82
CA ILE A 72 3.77 -4.60 -4.20
C ILE A 72 4.99 -4.37 -3.30
N PHE A 73 6.03 -3.70 -3.83
CA PHE A 73 7.24 -3.43 -3.05
C PHE A 73 6.98 -2.49 -1.87
N GLY A 74 6.14 -1.48 -2.06
CA GLY A 74 5.71 -0.54 -1.01
C GLY A 74 4.98 -1.26 0.12
N PHE A 75 4.12 -2.22 -0.20
CA PHE A 75 3.47 -3.07 0.80
C PHE A 75 4.47 -3.88 1.63
N VAL A 76 5.44 -4.53 0.98
CA VAL A 76 6.47 -5.32 1.68
C VAL A 76 7.35 -4.42 2.56
N ALA A 77 7.79 -3.28 2.03
CA ALA A 77 8.60 -2.31 2.76
C ALA A 77 7.87 -1.80 4.01
N ARG A 78 6.57 -1.49 3.89
CA ARG A 78 5.71 -1.12 5.00
C ARG A 78 5.66 -2.22 6.07
N PHE A 79 5.43 -3.47 5.66
CA PHE A 79 5.35 -4.59 6.59
C PHE A 79 6.65 -4.79 7.38
N LEU A 80 7.81 -4.67 6.73
CA LEU A 80 9.12 -4.72 7.39
C LEU A 80 9.31 -3.54 8.34
N HIS A 81 8.91 -2.33 7.92
CA HIS A 81 9.03 -1.12 8.72
C HIS A 81 8.26 -1.21 10.04
N VAL A 82 7.06 -1.80 10.05
CA VAL A 82 6.28 -2.07 11.28
C VAL A 82 7.10 -2.89 12.28
N LYS A 83 7.80 -3.93 11.79
CA LYS A 83 8.60 -4.83 12.63
C LYS A 83 9.84 -4.13 13.17
N ASP A 84 10.47 -3.30 12.35
CA ASP A 84 11.63 -2.51 12.77
C ASP A 84 11.24 -1.49 13.84
N ILE A 85 10.11 -0.80 13.68
CA ILE A 85 9.56 0.11 14.71
C ILE A 85 9.27 -0.65 16.00
N TYR A 86 8.62 -1.81 15.90
CA TYR A 86 8.31 -2.64 17.07
C TYR A 86 9.56 -3.07 17.84
N LYS A 87 10.62 -3.46 17.12
CA LYS A 87 11.94 -3.73 17.71
C LYS A 87 12.56 -2.49 18.35
N ALA A 88 12.51 -1.34 17.66
CA ALA A 88 13.07 -0.08 18.16
C ALA A 88 12.38 0.40 19.44
N TYR A 89 11.07 0.13 19.59
CA TYR A 89 10.32 0.40 20.81
C TYR A 89 10.37 -0.74 21.84
N HIS A 90 11.38 -1.61 21.78
CA HIS A 90 11.59 -2.67 22.77
C HIS A 90 10.36 -3.61 22.91
N ASN A 91 9.65 -3.86 21.81
CA ASN A 91 8.42 -4.66 21.76
C ASN A 91 7.21 -4.03 22.49
N ASP A 92 7.21 -2.71 22.68
CA ASP A 92 6.08 -1.95 23.20
C ASP A 92 5.01 -1.75 22.11
N LEU A 93 3.88 -2.46 22.23
CA LEU A 93 2.79 -2.41 21.27
C LEU A 93 2.09 -1.06 21.25
N ASP A 94 1.92 -0.42 22.39
CA ASP A 94 1.13 0.82 22.51
C ASP A 94 1.88 1.98 21.87
N LYS A 95 3.19 2.07 22.12
CA LYS A 95 4.05 3.05 21.43
C LYS A 95 4.14 2.80 19.93
N THR A 96 4.24 1.53 19.53
CA THR A 96 4.28 1.15 18.11
C THR A 96 2.99 1.56 17.40
N ARG A 97 1.82 1.24 17.97
CA ARG A 97 0.52 1.65 17.40
C ARG A 97 0.37 3.16 17.37
N SER A 98 0.66 3.85 18.47
CA SER A 98 0.60 5.32 18.51
C SER A 98 1.50 5.98 17.46
N HIS A 99 2.64 5.38 17.15
CA HIS A 99 3.51 5.85 16.06
C HIS A 99 2.91 5.58 14.67
N LEU A 100 2.43 4.36 14.43
CA LEU A 100 1.86 3.95 13.15
C LEU A 100 0.56 4.70 12.81
N ASP A 101 -0.27 4.97 13.81
CA ASP A 101 -1.55 5.69 13.66
C ASP A 101 -1.33 7.15 13.23
N LYS A 102 -0.21 7.77 13.62
CA LYS A 102 0.17 9.11 13.13
C LYS A 102 0.49 9.12 11.63
N LEU A 103 0.90 7.98 11.09
CA LEU A 103 1.24 7.80 9.68
C LEU A 103 0.09 7.16 8.89
N PHE A 104 -1.06 6.91 9.52
CA PHE A 104 -2.22 6.20 8.95
C PHE A 104 -2.63 6.71 7.57
N ILE A 105 -2.63 8.03 7.36
CA ILE A 105 -3.02 8.65 6.09
C ILE A 105 -2.07 8.25 4.96
N SER A 106 -0.76 8.38 5.15
CA SER A 106 0.24 7.95 4.15
C SER A 106 0.18 6.45 3.85
N TRP A 107 -0.34 5.67 4.80
CA TRP A 107 -0.38 4.22 4.71
C TRP A 107 -1.63 3.70 4.03
N ILE A 108 -2.78 4.37 4.16
CA ILE A 108 -3.99 4.09 3.35
C ILE A 108 -3.68 4.23 1.87
N PHE A 109 -2.89 5.22 1.48
CA PHE A 109 -2.49 5.40 0.08
C PHE A 109 -1.70 4.19 -0.48
N ILE A 110 -1.23 3.28 0.37
CA ILE A 110 -0.47 2.09 -0.05
C ILE A 110 -1.27 0.80 0.21
N SER A 111 -2.43 0.85 0.90
CA SER A 111 -3.18 -0.32 1.40
C SER A 111 -4.69 -0.26 1.33
#